data_AF-A0A8J8A7I6-F1
#
_entry.id   AF-A0A8J8A7I6-F1
#
_cell.length_a   1.000
_cell.length_b   1.000
_cell.length_c   1.000
_cell.angle_alpha   90.00
_cell.angle_beta   90.00
_cell.angle_gamma   90.00
#
_symmetry.space_group_name_H-M   'P 1'
#
loop_
_entity.id
_entity.type
_entity.pdbx_description
1 polymer ?
#
loop_
_entity_poly.entity_id
_entity_poly.type
_entity_poly.pdbx_seq_one_letter_code
_entity_poly.pdbx_strand_id
1 'polypeptide(L)'
;MDELEFCLKSLSYPLGMLLERLERRNGKVVTVSKETLTLPEIPFVVKCYLTAVALFESLDIVDKKRLSDDYKAIEEFRLKILHSKLGEGVAEYLTDPGRYLLISEHLAIDWLEFERREEKVRPYLERLKELRNEVKERSEFLKRTDFLEELGVDEGLLLRYLAEDEKFKELINAALGKHNPEFKAMVVRYFKALRG
;
A
#
# COMPACT_ATOMS: atom_id res chain seq x y z
N MET A 1 -9.67 7.18 3.88
CA MET A 1 -8.25 6.80 3.73
C MET A 1 -7.35 7.88 4.30
N ASP A 2 -6.49 7.49 5.24
CA ASP A 2 -5.38 8.31 5.71
C ASP A 2 -4.03 7.80 5.19
N GLU A 3 -2.95 8.45 5.61
CA GLU A 3 -1.59 8.18 5.13
C GLU A 3 -1.15 6.75 5.42
N LEU A 4 -1.53 6.16 6.56
CA LEU A 4 -1.11 4.81 6.92
C LEU A 4 -1.85 3.80 6.04
N GLU A 5 -3.17 3.96 5.88
CA GLU A 5 -3.95 3.12 4.98
C GLU A 5 -3.43 3.21 3.54
N PHE A 6 -3.13 4.42 3.07
CA PHE A 6 -2.50 4.64 1.77
C PHE A 6 -1.15 3.94 1.64
N CYS A 7 -0.31 4.02 2.68
CA CYS A 7 1.00 3.38 2.72
C CYS A 7 0.89 1.86 2.60
N LEU A 8 0.00 1.25 3.39
CA LEU A 8 -0.18 -0.19 3.40
C LEU A 8 -0.77 -0.69 2.09
N LYS A 9 -1.80 -0.02 1.54
CA LYS A 9 -2.36 -0.37 0.23
C LYS A 9 -1.37 -0.18 -0.92
N SER A 10 -0.40 0.72 -0.76
CA SER A 10 0.70 0.90 -1.72
C SER A 10 1.74 -0.24 -1.63
N LEU A 11 1.90 -0.89 -0.48
CA LEU A 11 2.77 -2.06 -0.33
C LEU A 11 2.05 -3.34 -0.74
N SER A 12 0.83 -3.52 -0.25
CA SER A 12 -0.07 -4.65 -0.51
C SER A 12 -1.51 -4.19 -0.36
N TYR A 13 -2.25 -4.15 -1.47
CA TYR A 13 -3.62 -3.67 -1.44
C TYR A 13 -4.54 -4.55 -0.56
N PRO A 14 -4.55 -5.90 -0.70
CA PRO A 14 -5.39 -6.75 0.14
C PRO A 14 -5.06 -6.64 1.63
N LEU A 15 -3.77 -6.48 1.98
CA LEU A 15 -3.36 -6.28 3.36
C LEU A 15 -3.84 -4.93 3.91
N GLY A 16 -3.73 -3.88 3.11
CA GLY A 16 -4.20 -2.55 3.47
C GLY A 16 -5.73 -2.45 3.62
N MET A 17 -6.50 -3.32 2.95
CA MET A 17 -7.96 -3.40 3.17
C MET A 17 -8.32 -3.79 4.61
N LEU A 18 -7.46 -4.54 5.31
CA LEU A 18 -7.69 -4.91 6.71
C LEU A 18 -7.78 -3.68 7.62
N LEU A 19 -7.08 -2.59 7.27
CA LEU A 19 -7.08 -1.35 8.06
C LEU A 19 -8.41 -0.62 8.05
N GLU A 20 -9.24 -0.81 7.03
CA GLU A 20 -10.50 -0.09 6.86
C GLU A 20 -11.49 -0.34 8.00
N ARG A 21 -11.39 -1.50 8.66
CA ARG A 21 -12.30 -1.94 9.72
C ARG A 21 -11.72 -1.77 11.14
N LEU A 22 -10.47 -1.33 11.26
CA LEU A 22 -9.77 -1.28 12.55
C LEU A 22 -9.83 0.11 13.18
N GLU A 23 -10.28 0.17 14.42
CA GLU A 23 -10.18 1.36 15.26
C GLU A 23 -8.73 1.62 15.66
N ARG A 24 -8.26 2.86 15.52
CA ARG A 24 -6.88 3.23 15.87
C ARG A 24 -6.77 3.61 17.32
N ARG A 25 -5.79 3.02 18.01
CA ARG A 25 -5.47 3.32 19.42
C ARG A 25 -4.00 3.64 19.58
N ASN A 26 -3.68 4.43 20.59
CA ASN A 26 -2.29 4.71 20.97
C ASN A 26 -1.79 3.62 21.92
N GLY A 27 -0.53 3.20 21.76
CA GLY A 27 0.11 2.24 22.65
C GLY A 27 1.64 2.27 22.58
N LYS A 28 2.27 1.19 23.04
CA LYS A 28 3.74 1.08 23.12
C LYS A 28 4.35 0.25 22.00
N VAL A 29 3.58 -0.65 21.41
CA VAL A 29 3.97 -1.55 20.33
C VAL A 29 2.84 -1.62 19.31
N VAL A 30 3.13 -2.09 18.11
CA VAL A 30 2.08 -2.37 17.12
C VAL A 30 1.32 -3.61 17.57
N THR A 31 0.03 -3.46 17.82
CA THR A 31 -0.85 -4.58 18.19
C THR A 31 -2.02 -4.65 17.24
N VAL A 32 -2.24 -5.84 16.69
CA VAL A 32 -3.35 -6.13 15.78
C VAL A 32 -4.32 -7.08 16.46
N SER A 33 -5.59 -6.68 16.50
CA SER A 33 -6.74 -7.52 16.84
C SER A 33 -7.81 -7.41 15.75
N LYS A 34 -8.93 -8.14 15.88
CA LYS A 34 -10.04 -8.10 14.92
C LYS A 34 -10.70 -6.72 14.77
N GLU A 35 -10.66 -5.91 15.81
CA GLU A 35 -11.38 -4.62 15.87
C GLU A 35 -10.45 -3.42 16.00
N THR A 36 -9.19 -3.63 16.41
CA THR A 36 -8.30 -2.52 16.77
C THR A 36 -6.91 -2.68 16.20
N LEU A 37 -6.32 -1.53 15.85
CA LEU A 37 -4.91 -1.38 15.57
C LEU A 37 -4.32 -0.41 16.60
N THR A 38 -3.50 -0.93 17.49
CA THR A 38 -2.74 -0.11 18.44
C THR A 38 -1.40 0.27 17.82
N LEU A 39 -1.04 1.56 17.86
CA LEU A 39 0.16 2.10 17.24
C LEU A 39 1.01 2.87 18.26
N PRO A 40 2.34 2.69 18.23
CA PRO A 40 3.26 3.50 19.04
C PRO A 40 3.59 4.84 18.39
N GLU A 41 4.09 5.77 19.18
CA GLU A 41 4.63 7.04 18.69
C GLU A 41 6.07 6.85 18.19
N ILE A 42 6.19 6.43 16.93
CA ILE A 42 7.46 6.18 16.23
C ILE A 42 7.43 6.85 14.83
N PRO A 43 8.59 6.95 14.14
CA PRO A 43 8.64 7.51 12.79
C PRO A 43 7.66 6.83 11.84
N PHE A 44 6.97 7.61 11.01
CA PHE A 44 5.86 7.12 10.20
C PHE A 44 6.26 6.01 9.22
N VAL A 45 7.46 6.10 8.63
CA VAL A 45 8.01 5.06 7.76
C VAL A 45 8.15 3.70 8.47
N VAL A 46 8.49 3.74 9.76
CA VAL A 46 8.56 2.54 10.61
C VAL A 46 7.15 2.04 10.92
N LYS A 47 6.20 2.94 11.22
CA LYS A 47 4.78 2.58 11.42
C LYS A 47 4.24 1.81 10.23
N CYS A 48 4.50 2.27 9.00
CA CYS A 48 4.12 1.56 7.79
C CYS A 48 4.64 0.12 7.78
N TYR A 49 5.95 -0.06 7.96
CA TYR A 49 6.58 -1.38 7.89
C TYR A 49 6.08 -2.31 9.01
N LEU A 50 6.12 -1.86 10.27
CA LEU A 50 5.71 -2.69 11.40
C LEU A 50 4.22 -3.06 11.32
N THR A 51 3.37 -2.13 10.87
CA THR A 51 1.94 -2.44 10.64
C THR A 51 1.77 -3.50 9.55
N ALA A 52 2.54 -3.41 8.47
CA ALA A 52 2.47 -4.39 7.38
C ALA A 52 2.85 -5.79 7.87
N VAL A 53 3.96 -5.89 8.61
CA VAL A 53 4.39 -7.17 9.20
C VAL A 53 3.36 -7.68 10.20
N ALA A 54 2.86 -6.83 11.09
CA ALA A 54 1.86 -7.24 12.08
C ALA A 54 0.59 -7.79 11.44
N LEU A 55 0.06 -7.10 10.42
CA LEU A 55 -1.12 -7.55 9.67
C LEU A 55 -0.83 -8.88 8.97
N PHE A 56 0.31 -8.99 8.26
CA PHE A 56 0.67 -10.20 7.53
C PHE A 56 0.81 -11.38 8.49
N GLU A 57 1.48 -11.18 9.62
CA GLU A 57 1.69 -12.24 10.60
C GLU A 57 0.40 -12.67 11.32
N SER A 58 -0.60 -11.79 11.36
CA SER A 58 -1.93 -12.10 11.89
C SER A 58 -2.78 -12.95 10.92
N LEU A 59 -2.41 -13.06 9.65
CA LEU A 59 -3.16 -13.85 8.67
C LEU A 59 -3.10 -15.36 8.94
N ASP A 60 -4.13 -16.08 8.48
CA ASP A 60 -4.07 -17.54 8.40
C ASP A 60 -3.06 -18.02 7.33
N ILE A 61 -2.73 -19.31 7.36
CA ILE A 61 -1.70 -19.90 6.49
C ILE A 61 -2.06 -19.84 4.99
N VAL A 62 -3.35 -19.83 4.64
CA VAL A 62 -3.82 -19.76 3.24
C VAL A 62 -3.60 -18.34 2.73
N ASP A 63 -3.99 -17.34 3.50
CA ASP A 63 -3.81 -15.93 3.16
C ASP A 63 -2.33 -15.54 3.10
N LYS A 64 -1.51 -16.02 4.05
CA LYS A 64 -0.04 -15.83 4.01
C LYS A 64 0.57 -16.39 2.73
N LYS A 65 0.11 -17.55 2.26
CA LYS A 65 0.60 -18.15 1.00
C LYS A 65 0.21 -17.30 -0.21
N ARG A 66 -1.04 -16.82 -0.25
CA ARG A 66 -1.53 -15.95 -1.33
C ARG A 66 -0.74 -14.64 -1.42
N LEU A 67 -0.42 -14.04 -0.27
CA LEU A 67 0.32 -12.78 -0.18
C LEU A 67 1.84 -12.95 0.00
N SER A 68 2.41 -14.10 -0.40
CA SER A 68 3.84 -14.35 -0.21
C SER A 68 4.73 -13.40 -1.01
N ASP A 69 4.30 -12.97 -2.20
CA ASP A 69 5.04 -11.99 -3.01
C ASP A 69 4.86 -10.56 -2.46
N ASP A 70 3.68 -10.22 -1.95
CA ASP A 70 3.44 -8.97 -1.21
C ASP A 70 4.36 -8.86 0.01
N TYR A 71 4.56 -9.95 0.76
CA TYR A 71 5.47 -9.97 1.89
C TYR A 71 6.93 -9.73 1.48
N LYS A 72 7.37 -10.25 0.34
CA LYS A 72 8.69 -9.92 -0.21
C LYS A 72 8.80 -8.44 -0.51
N ALA A 73 7.78 -7.81 -1.09
CA ALA A 73 7.77 -6.38 -1.35
C ALA A 73 7.83 -5.53 -0.06
N ILE A 74 7.18 -6.00 1.02
CA ILE A 74 7.28 -5.40 2.36
C ILE A 74 8.71 -5.48 2.91
N GLU A 75 9.39 -6.62 2.74
CA GLU A 75 10.80 -6.77 3.13
C GLU A 75 11.75 -5.93 2.26
N GLU A 76 11.49 -5.81 0.96
CA GLU A 76 12.23 -4.90 0.09
C GLU A 76 12.07 -3.43 0.52
N PHE A 77 10.86 -3.05 0.96
CA PHE A 77 10.62 -1.73 1.52
C PHE A 77 11.47 -1.49 2.77
N ARG A 78 11.57 -2.46 3.68
CA ARG A 78 12.48 -2.40 4.84
C ARG A 78 13.92 -2.14 4.43
N LEU A 79 14.44 -2.92 3.47
CA LEU A 79 15.81 -2.77 2.99
C LEU A 79 16.05 -1.42 2.32
N LYS A 80 15.08 -0.91 1.54
CA LYS A 80 15.15 0.42 0.94
C LYS A 80 15.26 1.51 2.01
N ILE A 81 14.52 1.40 3.11
CA ILE A 81 14.59 2.37 4.21
C ILE A 81 15.95 2.30 4.92
N LEU A 82 16.41 1.10 5.26
CA LEU A 82 17.69 0.88 5.94
C LEU A 82 18.88 1.43 5.13
N HIS A 83 18.83 1.35 3.80
CA HIS A 83 19.85 1.90 2.91
C HIS A 83 19.62 3.38 2.52
N SER A 84 18.56 4.01 3.04
CA SER A 84 18.28 5.42 2.79
C SER A 84 18.90 6.33 3.85
N LYS A 85 18.79 7.64 3.64
CA LYS A 85 19.18 8.66 4.64
C LYS A 85 18.41 8.56 5.96
N LEU A 86 17.24 7.90 5.96
CA LEU A 86 16.45 7.67 7.18
C LEU A 86 16.96 6.47 7.98
N GLY A 87 17.75 5.58 7.37
CA GLY A 87 18.12 4.29 7.92
C GLY A 87 18.77 4.36 9.29
N GLU A 88 19.73 5.28 9.48
CA GLU A 88 20.44 5.45 10.76
C GLU A 88 19.47 5.76 11.93
N GLY A 89 18.47 6.60 11.68
CA GLY A 89 17.50 7.02 12.70
C GLY A 89 16.38 6.01 12.99
N VAL A 90 16.26 4.96 12.18
CA VAL A 90 15.18 3.96 12.31
C VAL A 90 15.67 2.51 12.40
N ALA A 91 16.98 2.29 12.33
CA ALA A 91 17.58 0.96 12.31
C ALA A 91 17.14 0.11 13.52
N GLU A 92 17.02 0.72 14.71
CA GLU A 92 16.61 0.01 15.93
C GLU A 92 15.25 -0.70 15.80
N TYR A 93 14.34 -0.16 14.99
CA TYR A 93 13.01 -0.74 14.76
C TYR A 93 13.01 -1.79 13.65
N LEU A 94 13.87 -1.62 12.65
CA LEU A 94 13.84 -2.42 11.43
C LEU A 94 14.78 -3.63 11.48
N THR A 95 15.81 -3.62 12.33
CA THR A 95 16.73 -4.75 12.49
C THR A 95 16.11 -5.87 13.32
N ASP A 96 15.35 -5.54 14.37
CA ASP A 96 14.67 -6.51 15.24
C ASP A 96 13.19 -6.13 15.44
N PRO A 97 12.35 -6.25 14.39
CA PRO A 97 10.98 -5.76 14.42
C PRO A 97 10.10 -6.48 15.44
N GLY A 98 10.42 -7.74 15.78
CA GLY A 98 9.65 -8.54 16.73
C GLY A 98 9.49 -7.91 18.12
N ARG A 99 10.42 -7.05 18.54
CA ARG A 99 10.33 -6.29 19.81
C ARG A 99 9.18 -5.28 19.84
N TYR A 100 8.72 -4.87 18.67
CA TYR A 100 7.73 -3.81 18.50
C TYR A 100 6.39 -4.33 17.99
N LEU A 101 6.21 -5.65 17.97
CA LEU A 101 5.01 -6.32 17.47
C LEU A 101 4.37 -7.18 18.57
N LEU A 102 3.05 -7.13 18.63
CA LEU A 102 2.24 -8.06 19.40
C LEU A 102 1.07 -8.52 18.53
N ILE A 103 1.01 -9.82 18.24
CA ILE A 103 -0.07 -10.44 17.48
C ILE A 103 -1.04 -11.05 18.48
N SER A 104 -2.25 -10.52 18.55
CA SER A 104 -3.24 -10.97 19.54
C SER A 104 -4.26 -11.93 18.94
N GLU A 105 -4.59 -11.79 17.66
CA GLU A 105 -5.64 -12.57 17.02
C GLU A 105 -5.35 -12.84 15.55
N HIS A 106 -6.05 -13.83 14.99
CA HIS A 106 -6.02 -14.13 13.56
C HIS A 106 -6.99 -13.25 12.76
N LEU A 107 -6.50 -12.73 11.65
CA LEU A 107 -7.25 -11.99 10.64
C LEU A 107 -7.43 -12.82 9.37
N ALA A 108 -8.46 -12.48 8.60
CA ALA A 108 -8.71 -13.05 7.29
C ALA A 108 -9.05 -11.93 6.30
N ILE A 109 -8.61 -12.08 5.06
CA ILE A 109 -8.90 -11.13 3.99
C ILE A 109 -10.28 -11.43 3.40
N ASP A 110 -11.06 -10.38 3.20
CA ASP A 110 -12.33 -10.44 2.51
C ASP A 110 -12.09 -10.52 0.99
N TRP A 111 -11.77 -11.73 0.50
CA TRP A 111 -11.44 -11.94 -0.91
C TRP A 111 -12.61 -11.69 -1.86
N LEU A 112 -13.84 -11.89 -1.41
CA LEU A 112 -15.03 -11.57 -2.21
C LEU A 112 -15.15 -10.06 -2.41
N GLU A 113 -14.88 -9.27 -1.37
CA GLU A 113 -14.81 -7.82 -1.50
C GLU A 113 -13.65 -7.37 -2.41
N PHE A 114 -12.49 -8.02 -2.30
CA PHE A 114 -11.36 -7.73 -3.20
C PHE A 114 -11.73 -7.97 -4.67
N GLU A 115 -12.31 -9.13 -4.99
CA GLU A 115 -12.75 -9.49 -6.34
C GLU A 115 -13.79 -8.48 -6.88
N ARG A 116 -14.76 -8.08 -6.05
CA ARG A 116 -15.76 -7.06 -6.42
C ARG A 116 -15.13 -5.71 -6.76
N ARG A 117 -14.10 -5.28 -6.00
CA ARG A 117 -13.37 -4.04 -6.30
C ARG A 117 -12.52 -4.19 -7.56
N GLU A 118 -11.90 -5.35 -7.75
CA GLU A 118 -11.13 -5.67 -8.95
C GLU A 118 -12.01 -5.56 -10.21
N GLU A 119 -13.20 -6.17 -10.20
CA GLU A 119 -14.15 -6.09 -11.31
C GLU A 119 -14.51 -4.65 -11.69
N LYS A 120 -14.64 -3.76 -10.70
CA LYS A 120 -14.93 -2.35 -10.91
C LYS A 120 -13.79 -1.61 -11.63
N VAL A 121 -12.54 -1.89 -11.27
CA VAL A 121 -11.38 -1.19 -11.86
C VAL A 121 -10.84 -1.86 -13.12
N ARG A 122 -11.22 -3.11 -13.38
CA ARG A 122 -10.74 -3.90 -14.53
C ARG A 122 -10.90 -3.19 -15.88
N PRO A 123 -12.01 -2.50 -16.20
CA PRO A 123 -12.12 -1.75 -17.46
C PRO A 123 -11.05 -0.67 -17.63
N TYR A 124 -10.67 0.00 -16.53
CA TYR A 124 -9.62 1.02 -16.53
C TYR A 124 -8.24 0.39 -16.76
N LEU A 125 -7.97 -0.76 -16.11
CA LEU A 125 -6.72 -1.50 -16.28
C LEU A 125 -6.53 -1.96 -17.73
N GLU A 126 -7.57 -2.54 -18.34
CA GLU A 126 -7.51 -3.01 -19.73
C GLU A 126 -7.29 -1.85 -20.71
N ARG A 127 -8.01 -0.73 -20.52
CA ARG A 127 -7.78 0.49 -21.32
C ARG A 127 -6.33 1.01 -21.20
N LEU A 128 -5.72 0.93 -20.02
CA LEU A 128 -4.31 1.31 -19.83
C LEU A 128 -3.35 0.35 -20.51
N LYS A 129 -3.62 -0.96 -20.51
CA LYS A 129 -2.81 -1.96 -21.21
C LYS A 129 -2.86 -1.76 -22.72
N GLU A 130 -4.05 -1.49 -23.27
CA GLU A 130 -4.23 -1.16 -24.68
C GLU A 130 -3.42 0.10 -25.05
N LEU A 131 -3.57 1.18 -24.28
CA LEU A 131 -2.81 2.41 -24.50
C LEU A 131 -1.29 2.21 -24.39
N ARG A 132 -0.83 1.37 -23.46
CA ARG A 132 0.60 1.02 -23.32
C ARG A 132 1.14 0.34 -24.58
N ASN A 133 0.33 -0.48 -25.24
CA ASN A 133 0.72 -1.18 -26.47
C ASN A 133 0.65 -0.29 -27.71
N GLU A 134 -0.30 0.64 -27.75
CA GLU A 134 -0.47 1.60 -28.85
C GLU A 134 0.60 2.70 -28.85
N VAL A 135 0.99 3.16 -27.67
CA VAL A 135 1.73 4.41 -27.51
C VAL A 135 3.13 4.15 -26.97
N LYS A 136 4.15 4.47 -27.80
CA LYS A 136 5.56 4.31 -27.41
C LYS A 136 6.06 5.42 -26.48
N GLU A 137 5.46 6.60 -26.55
CA GLU A 137 5.89 7.77 -25.78
C GLU A 137 5.10 7.95 -24.49
N ARG A 138 5.81 8.14 -23.38
CA ARG A 138 5.22 8.43 -22.07
C ARG A 138 4.35 9.70 -22.09
N SER A 139 4.78 10.74 -22.80
CA SER A 139 4.04 12.01 -22.92
C SER A 139 2.63 11.80 -23.47
N GLU A 140 2.53 10.99 -24.52
CA GLU A 140 1.29 10.69 -25.22
C GLU A 140 0.41 9.73 -24.41
N PHE A 141 1.00 8.71 -23.77
CA PHE A 141 0.30 7.86 -22.81
C PHE A 141 -0.34 8.72 -21.70
N LEU A 142 0.42 9.65 -21.15
CA LEU A 142 -0.06 10.58 -20.12
C LEU A 142 -1.07 11.59 -20.65
N LYS A 143 -1.23 11.82 -21.95
CA LYS A 143 -2.30 12.70 -22.47
C LYS A 143 -3.62 11.95 -22.60
N ARG A 144 -3.57 10.68 -22.99
CA ARG A 144 -4.75 9.83 -23.27
C ARG A 144 -5.32 9.11 -22.04
N THR A 145 -4.86 9.48 -20.84
CA THR A 145 -5.23 8.88 -19.55
C THR A 145 -6.02 9.81 -18.64
N ASP A 146 -6.67 10.81 -19.23
CA ASP A 146 -7.59 11.75 -18.56
C ASP A 146 -8.73 11.04 -17.83
N PHE A 147 -9.25 9.95 -18.39
CA PHE A 147 -10.28 9.10 -17.78
C PHE A 147 -9.95 8.54 -16.38
N LEU A 148 -8.70 8.64 -15.92
CA LEU A 148 -8.33 8.29 -14.55
C LEU A 148 -8.80 9.33 -13.51
N GLU A 149 -9.31 10.49 -13.95
CA GLU A 149 -9.98 11.46 -13.09
C GLU A 149 -11.26 10.91 -12.45
N GLU A 150 -11.87 9.91 -13.07
CA GLU A 150 -13.10 9.26 -12.59
C GLU A 150 -12.88 8.35 -11.37
N LEU A 151 -11.64 7.92 -11.13
CA LEU A 151 -11.31 6.98 -10.06
C LEU A 151 -11.15 7.69 -8.71
N GLY A 152 -11.57 7.03 -7.64
CA GLY A 152 -11.17 7.41 -6.28
C GLY A 152 -9.71 7.06 -5.98
N VAL A 153 -9.19 7.58 -4.87
CA VAL A 153 -7.82 7.26 -4.41
C VAL A 153 -7.61 5.76 -4.19
N ASP A 154 -8.59 5.10 -3.58
CA ASP A 154 -8.58 3.65 -3.32
C ASP A 154 -8.48 2.83 -4.61
N GLU A 155 -9.31 3.18 -5.59
CA GLU A 155 -9.35 2.53 -6.90
C GLU A 155 -8.05 2.75 -7.67
N GLY A 156 -7.44 3.93 -7.57
CA GLY A 156 -6.12 4.21 -8.15
C GLY A 156 -5.02 3.33 -7.54
N LEU A 157 -5.07 3.05 -6.23
CA LEU A 157 -4.13 2.13 -5.58
C LEU A 157 -4.37 0.68 -6.02
N LEU A 158 -5.62 0.24 -6.13
CA LEU A 158 -5.94 -1.10 -6.63
C LEU A 158 -5.48 -1.28 -8.08
N LEU A 159 -5.75 -0.29 -8.94
CA LEU A 159 -5.31 -0.27 -10.32
C LEU A 159 -3.78 -0.43 -10.43
N ARG A 160 -3.03 0.29 -9.59
CA ARG A 160 -1.58 0.13 -9.47
C ARG A 160 -1.20 -1.27 -8.97
N TYR A 161 -1.89 -1.80 -7.96
CA TYR A 161 -1.61 -3.11 -7.39
C TYR A 161 -1.72 -4.23 -8.44
N LEU A 162 -2.74 -4.16 -9.29
CA LEU A 162 -3.04 -5.14 -10.34
C LEU A 162 -2.12 -5.02 -11.57
N ALA A 163 -1.25 -4.01 -11.63
CA ALA A 163 -0.37 -3.82 -12.77
C ALA A 163 0.76 -4.86 -12.80
N GLU A 164 1.01 -5.40 -13.98
CA GLU A 164 1.85 -6.59 -14.22
C GLU A 164 3.32 -6.43 -13.84
N ASP A 165 3.85 -5.19 -13.90
CA ASP A 165 5.27 -4.91 -13.64
C ASP A 165 5.51 -3.51 -13.08
N GLU A 166 6.68 -3.29 -12.48
CA GLU A 166 7.04 -2.01 -11.85
C GLU A 166 7.07 -0.83 -12.82
N LYS A 167 7.48 -1.02 -14.08
CA LYS A 167 7.48 0.07 -15.07
C LYS A 167 6.06 0.50 -15.38
N PHE A 168 5.12 -0.45 -15.44
CA PHE A 168 3.72 -0.14 -15.65
C PHE A 168 3.10 0.53 -14.42
N LYS A 169 3.43 0.07 -13.21
CA LYS A 169 3.05 0.75 -11.96
C LYS A 169 3.51 2.21 -11.92
N GLU A 170 4.74 2.49 -12.35
CA GLU A 170 5.27 3.85 -12.45
C GLU A 170 4.49 4.72 -13.45
N LEU A 171 4.11 4.16 -14.60
CA LEU A 171 3.30 4.85 -15.60
C LEU A 171 1.90 5.17 -15.07
N ILE A 172 1.26 4.20 -14.41
CA ILE A 172 -0.06 4.37 -13.78
C ILE A 172 0.00 5.45 -12.70
N ASN A 173 1.00 5.41 -11.82
CA ASN A 173 1.21 6.45 -10.81
C ASN A 173 1.40 7.84 -11.40
N ALA A 174 2.14 7.95 -12.50
CA ALA A 174 2.33 9.22 -13.19
C ALA A 174 1.03 9.72 -13.84
N ALA A 175 0.22 8.83 -14.38
CA ALA A 175 -1.08 9.16 -14.98
C ALA A 175 -2.08 9.61 -13.90
N LEU A 176 -2.23 8.84 -12.81
CA LEU A 176 -3.03 9.22 -11.65
C LEU A 176 -2.56 10.55 -11.05
N GLY A 177 -1.26 10.73 -10.85
CA GLY A 177 -0.72 12.00 -10.32
C GLY A 177 -0.91 13.21 -11.24
N LYS A 178 -1.15 12.99 -12.54
CA LYS A 178 -1.43 14.04 -13.52
C LYS A 178 -2.92 14.41 -13.55
N HIS A 179 -3.79 13.41 -13.59
CA HIS A 179 -5.22 13.60 -13.90
C HIS A 179 -6.15 13.44 -12.70
N ASN A 180 -5.66 12.93 -11.57
CA ASN A 180 -6.45 12.71 -10.38
C ASN A 180 -5.94 13.60 -9.22
N PRO A 181 -6.58 14.77 -8.98
CA PRO A 181 -6.13 15.72 -7.96
C PRO A 181 -6.17 15.15 -6.53
N GLU A 182 -7.15 14.30 -6.22
CA GLU A 182 -7.30 13.68 -4.90
C GLU A 182 -6.17 12.67 -4.63
N PHE A 183 -5.87 11.82 -5.62
CA PHE A 183 -4.75 10.89 -5.55
C PHE A 183 -3.44 11.64 -5.38
N LYS A 184 -3.22 12.69 -6.18
CA LYS A 184 -2.03 13.56 -6.05
C LYS A 184 -1.93 14.19 -4.66
N ALA A 185 -3.03 14.71 -4.12
CA ALA A 185 -3.07 15.29 -2.78
C ALA A 185 -2.74 14.26 -1.71
N MET A 186 -3.25 13.03 -1.82
CA MET A 186 -2.94 11.94 -0.90
C MET A 186 -1.47 11.53 -0.98
N VAL A 187 -0.91 11.41 -2.19
CA VAL A 187 0.52 11.14 -2.40
C VAL A 187 1.39 12.21 -1.73
N VAL A 188 1.02 13.49 -1.85
CA VAL A 188 1.74 14.59 -1.19
C VAL A 188 1.67 14.47 0.33
N ARG A 189 0.49 14.17 0.89
CA ARG A 189 0.32 13.93 2.34
C ARG A 189 1.17 12.76 2.83
N TYR A 190 1.13 11.64 2.11
CA TYR A 190 1.93 10.45 2.37
C TYR A 190 3.44 10.76 2.37
N PHE A 191 3.96 11.42 1.35
CA PHE A 191 5.38 11.78 1.30
C PHE A 191 5.81 12.79 2.35
N LYS A 192 4.90 13.68 2.79
CA LYS A 192 5.15 14.54 3.95
C LYS A 192 5.29 13.68 5.21
N ALA A 193 4.31 12.80 5.48
CA ALA A 193 4.34 11.92 6.64
C ALA A 193 5.61 11.04 6.69
N LEU A 194 6.07 10.51 5.55
CA LEU A 194 7.31 9.73 5.46
C LEU A 194 8.57 10.50 5.88
N ARG A 195 8.59 11.83 5.72
CA ARG A 195 9.76 12.66 6.05
C ARG A 195 9.80 13.11 7.51
N GLY A 196 8.71 12.93 8.25
CA GLY A 196 8.51 13.54 9.57
C GLY A 196 8.17 15.01 9.44
#